data_AF-A0A2X3JBA5-F1
#
_entry.id   AF-A0A2X3JBA5-F1
#
_cell.length_a   1.000
_cell.length_b   1.000
_cell.length_c   1.000
_cell.angle_alpha   90.00
_cell.angle_beta   90.00
_cell.angle_gamma   90.00
#
_symmetry.space_group_name_H-M   'P 1'
#
loop_
_entity.id
_entity.type
_entity.pdbx_description
1 polymer ?
#
loop_
_entity_poly.entity_id
_entity_poly.type
_entity_poly.pdbx_seq_one_letter_code
_entity_poly.pdbx_strand_id
1 'polypeptide(L)'
;MFYALLDSGQYDAAGRYLQNLNRVTPYRRYVSGFPAPQPNDRWLEAKTLAVQYLLATDALPEAQALSQRLAKTAPGNQGLRIDYARVLQARGLPLAAERELKKAEVFEPSNLELERQQAYISQDLHEWRQMDLLTDDVMRRAPLDIGSQRLNRSRDVHRMSELRINGQQGIHSDTPVSGAHDFNWDMAVYGPPVADSWRLFGGHRFNSGRFEEGKGSSRSVFWGNRVAAAQ
;
A
#
# COMPACT_ATOMS: atom_id res chain seq x y z
N MET A 1 -6.05 -21.43 -8.02
CA MET A 1 -6.01 -20.99 -9.44
C MET A 1 -6.02 -19.47 -9.56
N PHE A 2 -7.08 -18.78 -9.10
CA PHE A 2 -7.18 -17.31 -9.22
C PHE A 2 -5.98 -16.53 -8.65
N TYR A 3 -5.59 -16.78 -7.38
CA TYR A 3 -4.44 -16.11 -6.77
C TYR A 3 -3.14 -16.35 -7.50
N ALA A 4 -2.90 -17.58 -7.99
CA ALA A 4 -1.71 -17.88 -8.79
C ALA A 4 -1.67 -17.08 -10.11
N LEU A 5 -2.83 -16.80 -10.72
CA LEU A 5 -2.91 -15.94 -11.91
C LEU A 5 -2.60 -14.48 -11.58
N LEU A 6 -3.14 -13.96 -10.47
CA LEU A 6 -2.82 -12.61 -10.00
C LEU A 6 -1.35 -12.46 -9.65
N ASP A 7 -0.81 -13.37 -8.84
CA ASP A 7 0.58 -13.33 -8.37
C ASP A 7 1.61 -13.50 -9.50
N SER A 8 1.22 -14.14 -10.62
CA SER A 8 2.04 -14.25 -11.82
C SER A 8 1.83 -13.13 -12.85
N GLY A 9 1.03 -12.11 -12.51
CA GLY A 9 0.74 -10.97 -13.39
C GLY A 9 -0.16 -11.29 -14.58
N GLN A 10 -0.80 -12.47 -14.61
CA GLN A 10 -1.70 -12.90 -15.68
C GLN A 10 -3.11 -12.33 -15.48
N TYR A 11 -3.22 -11.00 -15.43
CA TYR A 11 -4.46 -10.29 -15.11
C TYR A 11 -5.60 -10.61 -16.09
N ASP A 12 -5.33 -10.67 -17.40
CA ASP A 12 -6.36 -11.03 -18.39
C ASP A 12 -6.95 -12.42 -18.14
N ALA A 13 -6.10 -13.40 -17.80
CA ALA A 13 -6.54 -14.75 -17.50
C ALA A 13 -7.35 -14.80 -16.19
N ALA A 14 -6.91 -14.06 -15.17
CA ALA A 14 -7.65 -13.90 -13.91
C ALA A 14 -9.03 -13.26 -14.15
N GLY A 15 -9.10 -12.24 -15.01
CA GLY A 15 -10.34 -11.58 -15.43
C GLY A 15 -11.30 -12.54 -16.13
N ARG A 16 -10.83 -13.34 -17.08
CA ARG A 16 -11.66 -14.38 -17.74
C ARG A 16 -12.15 -15.44 -16.76
N TYR A 17 -11.28 -15.90 -15.86
CA TYR A 17 -11.66 -16.84 -14.79
C TYR A 17 -12.79 -16.25 -13.93
N LEU A 18 -12.65 -15.00 -13.51
CA LEU A 18 -13.63 -14.31 -12.68
C LEU A 18 -14.96 -14.05 -13.42
N GLN A 19 -14.92 -13.72 -14.71
CA GLN A 19 -16.12 -13.60 -15.54
C GLN A 19 -16.88 -14.92 -15.62
N ASN A 20 -16.18 -16.03 -15.88
CA ASN A 20 -16.78 -17.36 -15.91
C ASN A 20 -17.38 -17.72 -14.54
N LEU A 21 -16.65 -17.47 -13.46
CA LEU A 21 -17.13 -17.70 -12.10
C LEU A 21 -18.43 -16.94 -11.83
N ASN A 22 -18.45 -15.63 -12.11
CA ASN A 22 -19.64 -14.80 -11.91
C ASN A 22 -20.86 -15.25 -12.72
N ARG A 23 -20.66 -15.82 -13.92
CA ARG A 23 -21.77 -16.36 -14.74
C ARG A 23 -22.39 -17.61 -14.12
N VAL A 24 -21.58 -18.45 -13.46
CA VAL A 24 -22.05 -19.74 -12.89
C VAL A 24 -22.42 -19.64 -11.41
N THR A 25 -22.18 -18.51 -10.74
CA THR A 25 -22.54 -18.26 -9.34
C THR A 25 -23.58 -17.15 -9.20
N PRO A 26 -24.86 -17.40 -9.53
CA PRO A 26 -25.93 -16.42 -9.30
C PRO A 26 -26.17 -16.21 -7.80
N TYR A 27 -26.74 -15.07 -7.43
CA TYR A 27 -27.05 -14.72 -6.03
C TYR A 27 -27.97 -15.73 -5.33
N ARG A 28 -28.93 -16.28 -6.08
CA ARG A 28 -29.82 -17.37 -5.62
C ARG A 28 -29.69 -18.56 -6.55
N ARG A 29 -29.79 -19.76 -5.98
CA ARG A 29 -29.79 -21.03 -6.72
C ARG A 29 -30.99 -21.87 -6.34
N TYR A 30 -31.50 -22.62 -7.29
CA TYR A 30 -32.49 -23.66 -7.02
C TYR A 30 -31.77 -24.92 -6.54
N VAL A 31 -32.25 -25.49 -5.44
CA VAL A 31 -31.73 -26.75 -4.87
C VAL A 31 -32.87 -27.74 -4.87
N SER A 32 -32.64 -28.94 -5.41
CA SER A 32 -33.66 -29.99 -5.43
C SER A 32 -34.15 -30.28 -4.01
N GLY A 33 -35.46 -30.40 -3.83
CA GLY A 33 -36.09 -30.57 -2.52
C GLY A 33 -36.50 -29.28 -1.81
N PHE A 34 -36.14 -28.09 -2.34
CA PHE A 34 -36.60 -26.81 -1.80
C PHE A 34 -37.55 -26.10 -2.78
N PRO A 35 -38.74 -25.65 -2.33
CA PRO A 35 -39.71 -24.97 -3.18
C PRO A 35 -39.31 -23.53 -3.52
N ALA A 36 -38.44 -22.91 -2.73
CA ALA A 36 -37.96 -21.54 -2.92
C ALA A 36 -36.45 -21.49 -3.23
N PRO A 37 -35.98 -20.52 -4.06
CA PRO A 37 -34.56 -20.34 -4.34
C PRO A 37 -33.78 -20.02 -3.06
N GLN A 38 -32.65 -20.70 -2.88
CA GLN A 38 -31.78 -20.54 -1.71
C GLN A 38 -30.65 -19.54 -1.99
N PRO A 39 -30.16 -18.81 -0.97
CA PRO A 39 -28.92 -18.05 -1.08
C PRO A 39 -27.76 -18.92 -1.57
N ASN A 40 -26.83 -18.32 -2.31
CA ASN A 40 -25.66 -19.00 -2.81
C ASN A 40 -24.39 -18.39 -2.21
N ASP A 41 -23.79 -19.07 -1.24
CA ASP A 41 -22.58 -18.56 -0.55
C ASP A 41 -21.41 -18.32 -1.51
N ARG A 42 -21.31 -19.12 -2.58
CA ARG A 42 -20.30 -18.96 -3.65
C ARG A 42 -20.44 -17.64 -4.41
N TRP A 43 -21.61 -17.02 -4.39
CA TRP A 43 -21.78 -15.68 -4.95
C TRP A 43 -20.92 -14.68 -4.19
N LEU A 44 -20.89 -14.76 -2.85
CA LEU A 44 -20.11 -13.83 -2.04
C LEU A 44 -18.61 -14.02 -2.29
N GLU A 45 -18.15 -15.28 -2.33
CA GLU A 45 -16.77 -15.61 -2.72
C GLU A 45 -16.40 -14.98 -4.07
N ALA A 46 -17.25 -15.13 -5.09
CA ALA A 46 -17.02 -14.53 -6.40
C ALA A 46 -16.95 -12.99 -6.35
N LYS A 47 -17.73 -12.35 -5.47
CA LYS A 47 -17.67 -10.89 -5.29
C LYS A 47 -16.43 -10.43 -4.53
N THR A 48 -16.00 -11.16 -3.51
CA THR A 48 -14.73 -10.89 -2.80
C THR A 48 -13.53 -11.03 -3.75
N LEU A 49 -13.50 -12.09 -4.58
CA LEU A 49 -12.47 -12.23 -5.61
C LEU A 49 -12.52 -11.11 -6.65
N ALA A 50 -13.71 -10.59 -6.97
CA ALA A 50 -13.84 -9.43 -7.85
C ALA A 50 -13.27 -8.15 -7.23
N VAL A 51 -13.48 -7.90 -5.94
CA VAL A 51 -12.83 -6.76 -5.24
C VAL A 51 -11.30 -6.89 -5.31
N GLN A 52 -10.77 -8.08 -5.05
CA GLN A 52 -9.33 -8.33 -5.08
C GLN A 52 -8.73 -8.19 -6.48
N TYR A 53 -9.45 -8.63 -7.51
CA TYR A 53 -9.07 -8.38 -8.90
C TYR A 53 -8.97 -6.88 -9.18
N LEU A 54 -10.00 -6.12 -8.81
CA LEU A 54 -10.05 -4.68 -9.06
C LEU A 54 -8.93 -3.93 -8.32
N LEU A 55 -8.59 -4.35 -7.10
CA LEU A 55 -7.42 -3.85 -6.37
C LEU A 55 -6.12 -4.17 -7.11
N ALA A 56 -5.94 -5.41 -7.56
CA ALA A 56 -4.72 -5.83 -8.24
C ALA A 56 -4.52 -5.14 -9.61
N THR A 57 -5.60 -4.73 -10.27
CA THR A 57 -5.57 -4.01 -11.55
C THR A 57 -5.75 -2.50 -11.42
N ASP A 58 -5.64 -1.94 -10.21
CA ASP A 58 -5.79 -0.51 -9.93
C ASP A 58 -7.14 0.12 -10.38
N ALA A 59 -8.19 -0.70 -10.52
CA ALA A 59 -9.56 -0.26 -10.82
C ALA A 59 -10.26 0.18 -9.52
N LEU A 60 -9.66 1.17 -8.84
CA LEU A 60 -10.03 1.56 -7.49
C LEU A 60 -11.46 2.15 -7.36
N PRO A 61 -11.98 2.97 -8.30
CA PRO A 61 -13.37 3.44 -8.23
C PRO A 61 -14.38 2.29 -8.22
N GLU A 62 -14.19 1.30 -9.08
CA GLU A 62 -15.03 0.10 -9.18
C GLU A 62 -14.87 -0.78 -7.94
N ALA A 63 -13.64 -0.95 -7.45
CA ALA A 63 -13.37 -1.69 -6.22
C ALA A 63 -14.16 -1.06 -5.06
N GLN A 64 -14.13 0.27 -4.93
CA GLN A 64 -14.81 1.01 -3.86
C GLN A 64 -16.32 0.86 -3.97
N ALA A 65 -16.89 1.00 -5.16
CA ALA A 65 -18.32 0.86 -5.38
C ALA A 65 -18.82 -0.55 -5.00
N LEU A 66 -18.06 -1.59 -5.39
CA LEU A 66 -18.39 -2.98 -5.08
C LEU A 66 -18.22 -3.28 -3.59
N SER A 67 -17.06 -3.01 -3.01
CA SER A 67 -16.76 -3.32 -1.61
C SER A 67 -17.66 -2.54 -0.64
N GLN A 68 -17.94 -1.26 -0.93
CA GLN A 68 -18.86 -0.47 -0.13
C GLN A 68 -20.28 -1.07 -0.17
N ARG A 69 -20.76 -1.49 -1.35
CA ARG A 69 -22.08 -2.14 -1.47
C ARG A 69 -22.12 -3.41 -0.63
N LEU A 70 -21.12 -4.27 -0.75
CA LEU A 70 -21.03 -5.52 0.00
C LEU A 70 -21.06 -5.28 1.52
N ALA A 71 -20.20 -4.40 2.02
CA ALA A 71 -20.13 -4.05 3.44
C ALA A 71 -21.43 -3.42 3.97
N LYS A 72 -22.12 -2.60 3.15
CA LYS A 72 -23.43 -2.02 3.52
C LYS A 72 -24.55 -3.08 3.55
N THR A 73 -24.54 -4.04 2.64
CA THR A 73 -25.58 -5.08 2.56
C THR A 73 -25.40 -6.19 3.59
N ALA A 74 -24.19 -6.40 4.09
CA ALA A 74 -23.87 -7.40 5.10
C ALA A 74 -23.04 -6.77 6.24
N PRO A 75 -23.62 -5.84 7.03
CA PRO A 75 -22.89 -5.08 8.03
C PRO A 75 -22.34 -5.93 9.20
N GLY A 76 -22.83 -7.15 9.37
CA GLY A 76 -22.32 -8.12 10.35
C GLY A 76 -21.16 -8.99 9.84
N ASN A 77 -20.79 -8.88 8.56
CA ASN A 77 -19.66 -9.62 8.01
C ASN A 77 -18.37 -8.80 8.18
N GLN A 78 -17.55 -9.20 9.14
CA GLN A 78 -16.30 -8.52 9.47
C GLN A 78 -15.33 -8.48 8.28
N GLY A 79 -15.19 -9.60 7.54
CA GLY A 79 -14.32 -9.70 6.37
C GLY A 79 -14.63 -8.65 5.30
N LEU A 80 -15.92 -8.42 5.01
CA LEU A 80 -16.33 -7.41 4.02
C LEU A 80 -16.02 -5.97 4.46
N ARG A 81 -16.03 -5.70 5.77
CA ARG A 81 -15.59 -4.40 6.30
C ARG A 81 -14.08 -4.23 6.18
N ILE A 82 -13.32 -5.28 6.46
CA ILE A 82 -11.87 -5.28 6.29
C ILE A 82 -11.50 -5.08 4.81
N ASP A 83 -12.17 -5.80 3.89
CA ASP A 83 -12.00 -5.63 2.45
C ASP A 83 -12.32 -4.20 2.01
N TYR A 84 -13.41 -3.60 2.51
CA TYR A 84 -13.73 -2.21 2.20
C TYR A 84 -12.71 -1.23 2.76
N ALA A 85 -12.24 -1.43 3.99
CA ALA A 85 -11.17 -0.62 4.57
C ALA A 85 -9.87 -0.72 3.76
N ARG A 86 -9.50 -1.91 3.29
CA ARG A 86 -8.36 -2.10 2.38
C ARG A 86 -8.52 -1.32 1.08
N VAL A 87 -9.72 -1.28 0.49
CA VAL A 87 -9.99 -0.45 -0.69
C VAL A 87 -9.88 1.04 -0.38
N LEU A 88 -10.38 1.49 0.78
CA LEU A 88 -10.22 2.88 1.21
C LEU A 88 -8.74 3.24 1.42
N GLN A 89 -7.95 2.33 1.97
CA GLN A 89 -6.51 2.48 2.11
C GLN A 89 -5.85 2.66 0.73
N ALA A 90 -6.12 1.75 -0.22
CA ALA A 90 -5.59 1.82 -1.59
C ALA A 90 -6.00 3.12 -2.33
N ARG A 91 -7.15 3.70 -1.97
CA ARG A 91 -7.61 5.02 -2.48
C ARG A 91 -6.87 6.21 -1.85
N GLY A 92 -5.93 5.99 -0.95
CA GLY A 92 -5.24 7.06 -0.20
C GLY A 92 -6.13 7.70 0.87
N LEU A 93 -7.10 6.96 1.43
CA LEU A 93 -8.04 7.44 2.45
C LEU A 93 -7.86 6.70 3.79
N PRO A 94 -6.67 6.72 4.41
CA PRO A 94 -6.37 5.90 5.59
C PRO A 94 -7.26 6.23 6.80
N LEU A 95 -7.62 7.51 7.01
CA LEU A 95 -8.57 7.91 8.06
C LEU A 95 -9.99 7.36 7.83
N ALA A 96 -10.40 7.19 6.57
CA ALA A 96 -11.68 6.56 6.28
C ALA A 96 -11.61 5.04 6.50
N ALA A 97 -10.48 4.42 6.15
CA ALA A 97 -10.21 3.01 6.36
C ALA A 97 -10.19 2.65 7.86
N GLU A 98 -9.50 3.45 8.69
CA GLU A 98 -9.44 3.27 10.15
C GLU A 98 -10.84 3.29 10.78
N ARG A 99 -11.66 4.29 10.43
CA ARG A 99 -13.05 4.40 10.91
C ARG A 99 -13.92 3.22 10.49
N GLU A 100 -13.64 2.61 9.35
CA GLU A 100 -14.35 1.41 8.91
C GLU A 100 -13.88 0.16 9.69
N LEU A 101 -12.58 0.00 9.93
CA LEU A 101 -12.06 -1.08 10.76
C LEU A 101 -12.54 -1.01 12.21
N LYS A 102 -12.76 0.19 12.76
CA LYS A 102 -13.33 0.33 14.10
C LYS A 102 -14.71 -0.33 14.23
N LYS A 103 -15.48 -0.39 13.14
CA LYS A 103 -16.77 -1.11 13.10
C LYS A 103 -16.57 -2.62 12.99
N ALA A 104 -15.46 -3.07 12.39
CA ALA A 104 -15.10 -4.47 12.26
C ALA A 104 -14.60 -5.06 13.59
N GLU A 105 -13.96 -4.28 14.45
CA GLU A 105 -13.46 -4.71 15.78
C GLU A 105 -14.54 -5.31 16.69
N VAL A 106 -15.80 -4.89 16.56
CA VAL A 106 -16.89 -5.33 17.45
C VAL A 106 -17.17 -6.84 17.36
N PHE A 107 -16.84 -7.47 16.23
CA PHE A 107 -17.20 -8.87 15.97
C PHE A 107 -16.13 -9.85 16.46
N GLU A 108 -14.91 -9.76 15.94
CA GLU A 108 -13.80 -10.61 16.32
C GLU A 108 -12.54 -9.75 16.48
N PRO A 109 -12.30 -9.16 17.67
CA PRO A 109 -11.20 -8.23 17.89
C PRO A 109 -9.82 -8.84 17.64
N SER A 110 -9.66 -10.15 17.89
CA SER A 110 -8.39 -10.87 17.72
C SER A 110 -8.18 -11.47 16.32
N ASN A 111 -9.00 -11.07 15.34
CA ASN A 111 -8.89 -11.56 13.98
C ASN A 111 -7.56 -11.10 13.35
N LEU A 112 -6.74 -12.04 12.89
CA LEU A 112 -5.41 -11.75 12.34
C LEU A 112 -5.45 -10.82 11.11
N GLU A 113 -6.48 -10.92 10.27
CA GLU A 113 -6.61 -10.07 9.08
C GLU A 113 -7.02 -8.65 9.47
N LEU A 114 -7.89 -8.49 10.47
CA LEU A 114 -8.23 -7.18 11.03
C LEU A 114 -6.99 -6.46 11.56
N GLU A 115 -6.22 -7.11 12.44
CA GLU A 115 -5.05 -6.49 13.07
C GLU A 115 -3.94 -6.17 12.06
N ARG A 116 -3.73 -7.05 11.07
CA ARG A 116 -2.82 -6.76 9.96
C ARG A 116 -3.26 -5.53 9.18
N GLN A 117 -4.55 -5.41 8.85
CA GLN A 117 -5.06 -4.26 8.12
C GLN A 117 -5.00 -2.98 8.96
N GLN A 118 -5.21 -3.05 10.29
CA GLN A 118 -4.97 -1.92 11.20
C GLN A 118 -3.50 -1.49 11.19
N ALA A 119 -2.56 -2.44 11.21
CA ALA A 119 -1.13 -2.12 11.18
C ALA A 119 -0.72 -1.41 9.88
N TYR A 120 -1.23 -1.86 8.74
CA TYR A 120 -1.00 -1.19 7.44
C TYR A 120 -1.60 0.21 7.40
N ILE A 121 -2.78 0.43 7.99
CA ILE A 121 -3.37 1.77 8.07
C ILE A 121 -2.58 2.67 9.02
N SER A 122 -2.14 2.16 10.17
CA SER A 122 -1.26 2.90 11.07
C SER A 122 0.06 3.27 10.40
N GLN A 123 0.61 2.42 9.53
CA GLN A 123 1.76 2.78 8.67
C GLN A 123 1.44 3.99 7.78
N ASP A 124 0.31 4.00 7.08
CA ASP A 124 -0.08 5.12 6.20
C ASP A 124 -0.37 6.41 6.99
N LEU A 125 -0.86 6.28 8.23
CA LEU A 125 -1.09 7.38 9.16
C LEU A 125 0.19 7.85 9.88
N HIS A 126 1.33 7.19 9.64
CA HIS A 126 2.60 7.44 10.34
C HIS A 126 2.52 7.21 11.87
N GLU A 127 1.63 6.31 12.30
CA GLU A 127 1.47 5.85 13.68
C GLU A 127 2.39 4.66 13.97
N TRP A 128 3.69 4.88 13.83
CA TRP A 128 4.72 3.84 13.85
C TRP A 128 4.69 2.95 15.10
N ARG A 129 4.47 3.54 16.27
CA ARG A 129 4.37 2.79 17.52
C ARG A 129 3.18 1.82 17.51
N GLN A 130 2.05 2.22 16.93
CA GLN A 130 0.87 1.37 16.82
C GLN A 130 1.09 0.26 15.80
N MET A 131 1.68 0.59 14.64
CA MET A 131 2.12 -0.38 13.64
C MET A 131 3.03 -1.45 14.27
N ASP A 132 3.99 -1.05 15.11
CA ASP A 132 4.92 -1.96 15.77
C ASP A 132 4.21 -2.92 16.72
N LEU A 133 3.35 -2.41 17.59
CA LEU A 133 2.60 -3.22 18.56
C LEU A 133 1.70 -4.25 17.86
N LEU A 134 0.98 -3.83 16.82
CA LEU A 134 0.11 -4.71 16.03
C LEU A 134 0.93 -5.76 15.27
N THR A 135 2.05 -5.36 14.67
CA THR A 135 2.94 -6.28 13.95
C THR A 135 3.56 -7.32 14.89
N ASP A 136 4.00 -6.91 16.08
CA ASP A 136 4.53 -7.83 17.08
C ASP A 136 3.48 -8.83 17.57
N ASP A 137 2.22 -8.41 17.72
CA ASP A 137 1.15 -9.28 18.15
C ASP A 137 0.82 -10.37 17.11
N VAL A 138 0.61 -9.97 15.85
CA VAL A 138 0.29 -10.94 14.78
C VAL A 138 1.46 -11.88 14.50
N MET A 139 2.71 -11.41 14.63
CA MET A 139 3.90 -12.25 14.51
C MET A 139 4.07 -13.22 15.68
N ARG A 140 3.67 -12.82 16.89
CA ARG A 140 3.68 -13.69 18.08
C ARG A 140 2.66 -14.81 17.95
N ARG A 141 1.45 -14.51 17.46
CA ARG A 141 0.35 -15.49 17.35
C ARG A 141 0.45 -16.38 16.12
N ALA A 142 0.95 -15.85 14.99
CA ALA A 142 0.99 -16.57 13.72
C ALA A 142 2.29 -16.28 12.94
N PRO A 143 3.46 -16.73 13.42
CA PRO A 143 4.76 -16.43 12.79
C PRO A 143 4.94 -17.04 11.39
N LEU A 144 4.19 -18.10 11.06
CA LEU A 144 4.21 -18.76 9.75
C LEU A 144 3.16 -18.21 8.78
N ASP A 145 2.29 -17.29 9.22
CA ASP A 145 1.32 -16.66 8.33
C ASP A 145 2.02 -15.73 7.34
N ILE A 146 1.75 -15.93 6.05
CA ILE A 146 2.39 -15.15 4.97
C ILE A 146 1.99 -13.68 5.06
N GLY A 147 0.75 -13.39 5.47
CA GLY A 147 0.27 -12.02 5.67
C GLY A 147 1.06 -11.28 6.75
N SER A 148 1.28 -11.92 7.89
CA SER A 148 2.09 -11.40 9.00
C SER A 148 3.55 -11.19 8.60
N GLN A 149 4.14 -12.15 7.87
CA GLN A 149 5.52 -12.02 7.39
C GLN A 149 5.68 -10.85 6.40
N ARG A 150 4.70 -10.65 5.50
CA ARG A 150 4.70 -9.49 4.58
C ARG A 150 4.60 -8.18 5.34
N LEU A 151 3.74 -8.10 6.36
CA LEU A 151 3.63 -6.92 7.23
C LEU A 151 4.95 -6.64 7.97
N ASN A 152 5.56 -7.67 8.57
CA ASN A 152 6.85 -7.53 9.24
C ASN A 152 7.94 -7.06 8.26
N ARG A 153 7.94 -7.56 7.03
CA ARG A 153 8.87 -7.08 6.00
C ARG A 153 8.63 -5.61 5.65
N SER A 154 7.38 -5.15 5.58
CA SER A 154 7.05 -3.72 5.38
C SER A 154 7.63 -2.86 6.52
N ARG A 155 7.47 -3.31 7.76
CA ARG A 155 8.09 -2.70 8.95
C ARG A 155 9.61 -2.64 8.84
N ASP A 156 10.24 -3.75 8.45
CA ASP A 156 11.69 -3.83 8.35
C ASP A 156 12.21 -2.84 7.30
N VAL A 157 11.54 -2.71 6.16
CA VAL A 157 11.87 -1.71 5.12
C VAL A 157 11.82 -0.29 5.68
N HIS A 158 10.80 0.05 6.48
CA HIS A 158 10.75 1.35 7.16
C HIS A 158 11.92 1.56 8.14
N ARG A 159 12.50 0.50 8.69
CA ARG A 159 13.64 0.56 9.61
C ARG A 159 15.00 0.47 8.94
N MET A 160 15.06 0.27 7.62
CA MET A 160 16.32 0.18 6.88
C MET A 160 16.97 1.55 6.67
N SER A 161 18.30 1.54 6.57
CA SER A 161 19.06 2.68 6.07
C SER A 161 18.79 2.86 4.57
N GLU A 162 18.77 4.11 4.11
CA GLU A 162 18.45 4.45 2.73
C GLU A 162 19.59 5.24 2.09
N LEU A 163 19.99 4.86 0.87
CA LEU A 163 20.91 5.63 0.05
C LEU A 163 20.14 6.31 -1.09
N ARG A 164 20.18 7.64 -1.14
CA ARG A 164 19.63 8.45 -2.23
C ARG A 164 20.75 9.01 -3.08
N ILE A 165 20.58 8.90 -4.39
CA ILE A 165 21.50 9.44 -5.39
C ILE A 165 20.67 10.19 -6.42
N ASN A 166 20.93 11.49 -6.58
CA ASN A 166 20.27 12.33 -7.58
C ASN A 166 21.32 12.98 -8.47
N GLY A 167 21.05 13.08 -9.76
CA GLY A 167 21.89 13.83 -10.70
C GLY A 167 21.03 14.54 -11.73
N GLN A 168 21.34 15.79 -12.03
CA GLN A 168 20.66 16.57 -13.05
C GLN A 168 21.70 17.24 -13.94
N GLN A 169 21.38 17.31 -15.23
CA GLN A 169 22.17 18.02 -16.22
C GLN A 169 21.27 19.03 -16.91
N GLY A 170 21.63 20.31 -16.84
CA GLY A 170 20.97 21.40 -17.52
C GLY A 170 21.21 21.33 -19.03
N ILE A 171 20.12 21.39 -19.79
CA ILE A 171 20.11 21.66 -21.23
C ILE A 171 19.89 23.17 -21.45
N HIS A 172 20.50 23.71 -22.50
CA HIS A 172 20.58 25.14 -22.84
C HIS A 172 19.37 26.01 -22.43
N SER A 173 19.65 27.21 -21.88
CA SER A 173 18.69 28.32 -21.77
C SER A 173 19.27 29.52 -22.51
N ASP A 174 18.54 30.08 -23.49
CA ASP A 174 18.95 31.24 -24.30
C ASP A 174 18.82 32.58 -23.54
N THR A 175 19.13 32.58 -22.25
CA THR A 175 19.08 33.78 -21.39
C THR A 175 20.48 34.16 -20.90
N PRO A 176 20.95 35.41 -21.10
CA PRO A 176 22.36 35.81 -20.84
C PRO A 176 22.83 35.67 -19.39
N VAL A 177 21.91 35.50 -18.44
CA VAL A 177 22.19 35.53 -16.99
C VAL A 177 22.22 34.10 -16.39
N SER A 178 21.98 33.07 -17.19
CA SER A 178 21.82 31.69 -16.73
C SER A 178 22.97 30.84 -17.27
N GLY A 179 23.74 30.21 -16.39
CA GLY A 179 24.84 29.34 -16.79
C GLY A 179 24.42 28.24 -17.76
N ALA A 180 25.30 27.90 -18.71
CA ALA A 180 25.09 26.83 -19.68
C ALA A 180 25.83 25.55 -19.24
N HIS A 181 25.23 24.38 -19.49
CA HIS A 181 25.79 23.06 -19.17
C HIS A 181 25.98 22.80 -17.66
N ASP A 182 25.02 23.21 -16.84
CA ASP A 182 25.06 22.94 -15.41
C ASP A 182 24.91 21.43 -15.14
N PHE A 183 25.74 20.90 -14.25
CA PHE A 183 25.65 19.52 -13.77
C PHE A 183 25.62 19.54 -12.26
N ASN A 184 24.60 18.95 -11.67
CA ASN A 184 24.50 18.73 -10.25
C ASN A 184 24.41 17.23 -9.96
N TRP A 185 25.04 16.82 -8.87
CA TRP A 185 24.92 15.48 -8.32
C TRP A 185 24.93 15.55 -6.80
N ASP A 186 24.00 14.87 -6.17
CA ASP A 186 23.97 14.69 -4.73
C ASP A 186 23.78 13.23 -4.34
N MET A 187 24.44 12.87 -3.24
CA MET A 187 24.35 11.57 -2.62
C MET A 187 24.11 11.77 -1.13
N ALA A 188 23.11 11.10 -0.56
CA ALA A 188 22.80 11.15 0.86
C ALA A 188 22.50 9.76 1.40
N VAL A 189 23.10 9.40 2.53
CA VAL A 189 22.78 8.20 3.30
C VAL A 189 21.95 8.62 4.50
N TYR A 190 20.80 7.97 4.68
CA TYR A 190 19.91 8.09 5.81
C TYR A 190 20.03 6.84 6.67
N GLY A 191 20.23 7.01 7.97
CA GLY A 191 20.18 5.90 8.93
C GLY A 191 18.75 5.45 9.23
N PRO A 192 18.61 4.41 10.08
CA PRO A 192 17.31 3.98 10.59
C PRO A 192 16.57 5.10 11.33
N PRO A 193 15.23 5.02 11.44
CA PRO A 193 14.45 5.93 12.29
C PRO A 193 14.88 5.84 13.76
N VAL A 194 14.96 7.00 14.42
CA VAL A 194 15.20 7.20 15.84
C VAL A 194 13.95 7.84 16.43
N ALA A 195 13.49 7.30 17.56
CA ALA A 195 12.22 7.71 18.18
C ALA A 195 11.06 7.73 17.17
N ASP A 196 11.03 6.70 16.31
CA ASP A 196 10.02 6.41 15.28
C ASP A 196 9.87 7.47 14.16
N SER A 197 10.37 8.68 14.34
CA SER A 197 10.04 9.81 13.46
C SER A 197 11.24 10.52 12.85
N TRP A 198 12.47 10.27 13.31
CA TRP A 198 13.65 11.05 12.88
C TRP A 198 14.73 10.18 12.27
N ARG A 199 15.27 10.56 11.11
CA ARG A 199 16.44 9.91 10.51
C ARG A 199 17.62 10.85 10.51
N LEU A 200 18.75 10.37 11.01
CA LEU A 200 20.04 11.03 10.81
C LEU A 200 20.49 10.81 9.37
N PHE A 201 21.11 11.82 8.77
CA PHE A 201 21.64 11.72 7.42
C PHE A 201 22.95 12.46 7.25
N GLY A 202 23.72 12.00 6.28
CA GLY A 202 24.97 12.62 5.84
C GLY A 202 25.14 12.44 4.34
N GLY A 203 25.70 13.43 3.67
CA GLY A 203 25.79 13.42 2.22
C GLY A 203 26.80 14.39 1.64
N HIS A 204 26.99 14.26 0.33
CA HIS A 204 27.88 15.06 -0.48
C HIS A 204 27.10 15.62 -1.67
N ARG A 205 27.35 16.90 -1.99
CA ARG A 205 26.79 17.58 -3.16
C ARG A 205 27.91 18.15 -4.00
N PHE A 206 27.81 17.95 -5.31
CA PHE A 206 28.68 18.50 -6.32
C PHE A 206 27.85 19.28 -7.32
N ASN A 207 28.26 20.51 -7.62
CA ASN A 207 27.66 21.34 -8.66
C ASN A 207 28.79 21.87 -9.56
N SER A 208 28.57 21.88 -10.87
CA SER A 208 29.43 22.57 -11.83
C SER A 208 28.59 23.29 -12.87
N GLY A 209 29.03 24.47 -13.31
CA GLY A 209 28.34 25.27 -14.33
C GLY A 209 29.32 26.13 -15.14
N ARG A 210 28.89 26.60 -16.31
CA ARG A 210 29.63 27.58 -17.12
C ARG A 210 28.86 28.87 -17.19
N PHE A 211 29.51 29.96 -16.82
CA PHE A 211 28.98 31.32 -16.81
C PHE A 211 29.74 32.18 -17.85
N GLU A 212 29.24 33.37 -18.17
CA GLU A 212 29.94 34.30 -19.07
C GLU A 212 31.33 34.66 -18.53
N GLU A 213 31.49 34.68 -17.21
CA GLU A 213 32.73 34.97 -16.49
C GLU A 213 33.68 33.76 -16.36
N GLY A 214 33.24 32.54 -16.69
CA GLY A 214 34.08 31.34 -16.65
C GLY A 214 33.41 30.08 -16.09
N LYS A 215 34.21 29.08 -15.72
CA LYS A 215 33.71 27.80 -15.16
C LYS A 215 33.72 27.85 -13.64
N GLY A 216 32.61 27.48 -13.02
CA GLY A 216 32.49 27.34 -11.56
C GLY A 216 32.23 25.89 -11.16
N SER A 217 32.85 25.44 -10.07
CA SER A 217 32.47 24.19 -9.40
C SER A 217 32.38 24.39 -7.90
N SER A 218 31.36 23.81 -7.28
CA SER A 218 31.15 23.83 -5.84
C SER A 218 31.01 22.40 -5.33
N ARG A 219 31.59 22.16 -4.15
CA ARG A 219 31.48 20.90 -3.41
C ARG A 219 31.06 21.24 -1.99
N SER A 220 30.08 20.52 -1.49
CA SER A 220 29.66 20.66 -0.09
C SER A 220 29.34 19.31 0.52
N VAL A 221 29.65 19.19 1.80
CA VAL A 221 29.21 18.09 2.65
C VAL A 221 28.09 18.64 3.52
N PHE A 222 27.08 17.81 3.76
CA PHE A 222 25.95 18.18 4.61
C PHE A 222 25.56 17.01 5.49
N TRP A 223 25.01 17.31 6.66
CA TRP A 223 24.49 16.33 7.60
C TRP A 223 23.39 16.97 8.44
N GLY A 224 22.54 16.14 9.05
CA GLY A 224 21.48 16.62 9.92
C GLY A 224 20.50 15.52 10.29
N ASN A 225 19.31 15.93 10.71
CA ASN A 225 18.17 15.07 10.94
C ASN A 225 16.99 15.49 10.05
N ARG A 226 16.15 14.52 9.66
CA ARG A 226 14.93 14.76 8.90
C ARG A 226 13.81 13.89 9.43
N VAL A 227 12.57 14.34 9.28
CA VAL A 227 11.41 13.50 9.55
C VAL A 227 11.45 12.26 8.64
N ALA A 228 11.26 11.08 9.22
CA ALA A 228 11.14 9.80 8.54
C ALA A 228 9.80 9.78 7.79
N ALA A 229 9.78 10.28 6.56
CA ALA A 229 8.64 10.12 5.67
C ALA A 229 8.62 8.70 5.09
N ALA A 230 7.43 8.12 4.93
CA ALA A 230 7.25 6.95 4.07
C ALA A 230 7.62 7.33 2.62
N GLN A 231 8.37 6.47 1.93
CA GLN A 231 8.64 6.59 0.50
C GLN A 231 7.43 6.13 -0.31
#